data_AF-A0A7X7VIP3-F1
#
_entry.id   AF-A0A7X7VIP3-F1
#
_cell.length_a   1.000
_cell.length_b   1.000
_cell.length_c   1.000
_cell.angle_alpha   90.00
_cell.angle_beta   90.00
_cell.angle_gamma   90.00
#
_symmetry.space_group_name_H-M   'P 1'
#
loop_
_entity.id
_entity.type
_entity.pdbx_description
1 polymer ?
#
loop_
_entity_poly.entity_id
_entity_poly.type
_entity_poly.pdbx_seq_one_letter_code
_entity_poly.pdbx_strand_id
1 'polypeptide(L)'
;MNLSDEMKKLVNKVYNGDSAQILKTLPDESVDMGIMSPPYDLARSYEGYVFDFCTIANELARVLKPGGVLVWVVQDTVIDGSESGTSFKQALYFKQKSGLNIHDTMIWQKTFLKYPEKIRYHNSFEYMFVFSKGKPKTINIIEDRQNFWGGALVPGRERQADGTKKEA
;
A
#
# COMPACT_ATOMS: atom_id res chain seq x y z
N MET A 1 8.51 -11.59 23.27
CA MET A 1 7.37 -12.41 22.80
C MET A 1 7.96 -13.71 22.25
N ASN A 2 7.57 -14.87 22.77
CA ASN A 2 8.11 -16.14 22.29
C ASN A 2 7.37 -16.52 21.00
N LEU A 3 8.08 -16.53 19.87
CA LEU A 3 7.56 -17.05 18.61
C LEU A 3 7.32 -18.57 18.75
N SER A 4 6.31 -19.10 18.05
CA SER A 4 6.14 -20.55 17.92
C SER A 4 7.35 -21.17 17.23
N ASP A 5 7.62 -22.46 17.47
CA ASP A 5 8.76 -23.14 16.85
C ASP A 5 8.67 -23.20 15.32
N GLU A 6 7.44 -23.20 14.79
CA GLU A 6 7.18 -23.04 13.37
C GLU A 6 7.58 -21.64 12.86
N MET A 7 7.21 -20.58 13.60
CA MET A 7 7.56 -19.21 13.21
C MET A 7 9.05 -18.93 13.32
N LYS A 8 9.74 -19.53 14.31
CA LYS A 8 11.20 -19.44 14.42
C LYS A 8 11.91 -19.99 13.18
N LYS A 9 11.33 -20.98 12.49
CA LYS A 9 11.88 -21.51 11.24
C LYS A 9 11.68 -20.56 10.05
N LEU A 10 10.78 -19.58 10.16
CA LEU A 10 10.40 -18.70 9.06
C LEU A 10 11.03 -17.30 9.14
N VAL A 11 11.29 -16.79 10.33
CA VAL A 11 11.89 -15.46 10.55
C VAL A 11 13.37 -15.40 10.16
N ASN A 12 13.85 -14.19 9.84
CA ASN A 12 15.24 -13.90 9.48
C ASN A 12 15.79 -14.75 8.33
N LYS A 13 14.94 -15.05 7.34
CA LYS A 13 15.29 -15.80 6.15
C LYS A 13 14.88 -15.05 4.89
N VAL A 14 15.66 -15.24 3.84
CA VAL A 14 15.33 -14.82 2.48
C VAL A 14 14.94 -16.06 1.70
N TYR A 15 13.75 -16.04 1.13
CA TYR A 15 13.27 -17.11 0.26
C TYR A 15 13.44 -16.67 -1.19
N ASN A 16 14.13 -17.49 -1.97
CA ASN A 16 14.27 -17.26 -3.41
C ASN A 16 13.30 -18.19 -4.16
N GLY A 17 12.38 -17.59 -4.91
CA GLY A 17 11.38 -18.32 -5.68
C GLY A 17 10.19 -17.43 -6.04
N ASP A 18 9.19 -18.04 -6.67
CA ASP A 18 7.95 -17.36 -7.00
C ASP A 18 7.17 -16.99 -5.73
N SER A 19 6.92 -15.69 -5.54
CA SER A 19 6.17 -15.17 -4.41
C SER A 19 4.78 -15.79 -4.28
N ALA A 20 4.11 -16.10 -5.40
CA ALA A 20 2.79 -16.72 -5.39
C ALA A 20 2.82 -18.14 -4.78
N GLN A 21 3.95 -18.85 -4.88
CA GLN A 21 4.12 -20.17 -4.25
C GLN A 21 4.68 -20.06 -2.83
N ILE A 22 5.64 -19.17 -2.59
CA ILE A 22 6.24 -19.00 -1.26
C ILE A 22 5.18 -18.53 -0.26
N LEU A 23 4.32 -17.57 -0.62
CA LEU A 23 3.32 -17.04 0.30
C LEU A 23 2.37 -18.14 0.81
N LYS A 24 2.03 -19.13 -0.01
CA LYS A 24 1.20 -20.30 0.38
C LYS A 24 1.82 -21.15 1.48
N THR A 25 3.15 -21.10 1.63
CA THR A 25 3.87 -21.83 2.68
C THR A 25 3.85 -21.12 4.03
N LEU A 26 3.46 -19.84 4.05
CA LEU A 26 3.37 -19.07 5.29
C LEU A 26 2.02 -19.34 5.98
N PRO A 27 2.00 -19.48 7.33
CA PRO A 27 0.76 -19.65 8.07
C PRO A 27 -0.20 -18.46 7.92
N ASP A 28 -1.50 -18.73 8.04
CA ASP A 28 -2.52 -17.70 8.14
C ASP A 28 -2.20 -16.74 9.29
N GLU A 29 -2.49 -15.45 9.11
CA GLU A 29 -2.41 -14.45 10.19
C GLU A 29 -1.08 -14.46 10.95
N SER A 30 0.02 -14.61 10.22
CA SER A 30 1.39 -14.71 10.75
C SER A 30 2.19 -13.41 10.63
N VAL A 31 1.78 -12.50 9.74
CA VAL A 31 2.49 -11.27 9.40
C VAL A 31 1.78 -10.04 9.96
N ASP A 32 2.51 -9.17 10.65
CA ASP A 32 1.97 -7.89 11.18
C ASP A 32 1.99 -6.78 10.12
N MET A 33 3.04 -6.73 9.28
CA MET A 33 3.20 -5.73 8.24
C MET A 33 3.83 -6.32 6.97
N GLY A 34 3.27 -5.97 5.81
CA GLY A 34 3.88 -6.20 4.50
C GLY A 34 4.28 -4.89 3.83
N ILE A 35 5.41 -4.86 3.14
CA ILE A 35 5.82 -3.77 2.26
C ILE A 35 6.27 -4.35 0.93
N MET A 36 5.64 -3.91 -0.16
CA MET A 36 5.84 -4.50 -1.47
C MET A 36 5.90 -3.41 -2.54
N SER A 37 6.88 -3.52 -3.44
CA SER A 37 6.95 -2.78 -4.71
C SER A 37 6.94 -3.81 -5.84
N PRO A 38 5.77 -4.31 -6.26
CA PRO A 38 5.67 -5.36 -7.27
C PRO A 38 6.25 -4.92 -8.63
N PRO A 39 6.41 -5.85 -9.58
CA PRO A 39 6.64 -5.50 -10.98
C PRO A 39 5.64 -4.46 -11.51
N TYR A 40 6.17 -3.35 -12.01
CA TYR A 40 5.40 -2.23 -12.57
C TYR A 40 5.12 -2.48 -14.07
N ASP A 41 3.91 -2.91 -14.43
CA ASP A 41 3.39 -3.03 -15.82
C ASP A 41 4.48 -3.34 -16.90
N LEU A 42 4.43 -2.66 -18.05
CA LEU A 42 5.40 -2.74 -19.15
C LEU A 42 6.65 -1.88 -18.91
N ALA A 43 6.81 -1.31 -17.72
CA ALA A 43 7.93 -0.41 -17.44
C ALA A 43 9.29 -1.15 -17.42
N ARG A 44 9.27 -2.48 -17.30
CA ARG A 44 10.46 -3.36 -17.31
C ARG A 44 10.14 -4.68 -18.02
N SER A 45 11.10 -5.18 -18.78
CA SER A 45 11.04 -6.54 -19.34
C SER A 45 11.42 -7.54 -18.25
N TYR A 46 10.57 -8.53 -18.00
CA TYR A 46 10.84 -9.62 -17.04
C TYR A 46 10.93 -10.99 -17.73
N GLU A 47 11.50 -11.03 -18.96
CA GLU A 47 11.88 -12.29 -19.65
C GLU A 47 10.82 -13.41 -19.62
N GLY A 48 9.55 -13.09 -19.86
CA GLY A 48 8.45 -14.07 -19.89
C GLY A 48 7.82 -14.39 -18.53
N TYR A 49 8.24 -13.72 -17.45
CA TYR A 49 7.57 -13.79 -16.15
C TYR A 49 6.16 -13.22 -16.22
N VAL A 50 5.20 -14.01 -15.77
CA VAL A 50 3.80 -13.60 -15.61
C VAL A 50 3.59 -13.24 -14.14
N PHE A 51 3.27 -11.97 -13.89
CA PHE A 51 2.96 -11.50 -12.55
C PHE A 51 1.56 -11.97 -12.12
N ASP A 52 1.51 -13.02 -11.29
CA ASP A 52 0.27 -13.54 -10.72
C ASP A 52 -0.23 -12.68 -9.55
N PHE A 53 -0.69 -11.47 -9.91
CA PHE A 53 -1.18 -10.49 -8.97
C PHE A 53 -2.31 -11.03 -8.07
N CYS A 54 -3.28 -11.73 -8.66
CA CYS A 54 -4.48 -12.18 -7.94
C CYS A 54 -4.12 -13.17 -6.83
N THR A 55 -3.27 -14.16 -7.12
CA THR A 55 -2.80 -15.11 -6.10
C THR A 55 -2.02 -14.38 -5.01
N ILE A 56 -1.08 -13.51 -5.41
CA ILE A 56 -0.26 -12.74 -4.45
C ILE A 56 -1.13 -11.87 -3.54
N ALA A 57 -2.10 -11.14 -4.10
CA ALA A 57 -2.97 -10.26 -3.33
C ALA A 57 -3.80 -11.01 -2.28
N ASN A 58 -4.37 -12.16 -2.66
CA ASN A 58 -5.17 -12.98 -1.75
C ASN A 58 -4.32 -13.65 -0.67
N GLU A 59 -3.14 -14.15 -1.03
CA GLU A 59 -2.22 -14.75 -0.08
C GLU A 59 -1.65 -13.70 0.89
N LEU A 60 -1.35 -12.49 0.42
CA LEU A 60 -0.94 -11.38 1.29
C LEU A 60 -2.04 -11.04 2.31
N ALA A 61 -3.31 -11.01 1.90
CA ALA A 61 -4.42 -10.76 2.83
C ALA A 61 -4.64 -11.91 3.83
N ARG A 62 -4.40 -13.17 3.41
CA ARG A 62 -4.48 -14.37 4.27
C ARG A 62 -3.42 -14.35 5.37
N VAL A 63 -2.16 -14.11 5.00
CA VAL A 63 -1.04 -14.11 5.96
C VAL A 63 -1.04 -12.89 6.88
N LEU A 64 -1.70 -11.80 6.49
CA LEU A 64 -1.81 -10.60 7.32
C LEU A 64 -2.71 -10.85 8.54
N LYS A 65 -2.22 -10.48 9.72
CA LYS A 65 -2.96 -10.55 10.99
C LYS A 65 -4.15 -9.59 11.00
N PRO A 66 -5.20 -9.88 11.81
CA PRO A 66 -6.19 -8.87 12.16
C PRO A 66 -5.51 -7.64 12.78
N GLY A 67 -5.77 -6.48 12.18
CA GLY A 67 -5.12 -5.21 12.49
C GLY A 67 -3.71 -5.04 11.92
N GLY A 68 -3.25 -5.94 11.05
CA GLY A 68 -2.03 -5.78 10.28
C GLY A 68 -2.21 -4.82 9.10
N VAL A 69 -1.08 -4.34 8.57
CA VAL A 69 -1.01 -3.35 7.48
C VAL A 69 -0.19 -3.86 6.30
N LEU A 70 -0.62 -3.58 5.08
CA LEU A 70 0.12 -3.86 3.85
C LEU A 70 0.35 -2.55 3.10
N VAL A 71 1.60 -2.22 2.80
CA VAL A 71 1.96 -1.08 1.96
C VAL A 71 2.31 -1.58 0.56
N TRP A 72 1.57 -1.10 -0.43
CA TRP A 72 1.72 -1.48 -1.84
C TRP A 72 2.16 -0.27 -2.66
N VAL A 73 3.42 -0.28 -3.08
CA VAL A 73 4.05 0.81 -3.80
C VAL A 73 4.00 0.52 -5.30
N VAL A 74 3.20 1.29 -6.04
CA VAL A 74 3.00 1.07 -7.48
C VAL A 74 2.72 2.40 -8.17
N GLN A 75 3.02 2.47 -9.46
CA GLN A 75 2.73 3.63 -10.29
C GLN A 75 2.28 3.18 -11.67
N ASP A 76 1.34 3.92 -12.25
CA ASP A 76 0.89 3.68 -13.60
C ASP A 76 1.98 4.02 -14.63
N THR A 77 2.07 3.19 -15.64
CA THR A 77 2.73 3.52 -16.91
C THR A 77 1.74 4.24 -17.82
N VAL A 78 2.24 4.94 -18.82
CA VAL A 78 1.41 5.53 -19.86
C VAL A 78 1.54 4.75 -21.15
N ILE A 79 0.38 4.38 -21.68
CA ILE A 79 0.18 3.56 -22.85
C ILE A 79 -0.76 4.36 -23.75
N ASP A 80 -0.32 4.63 -24.98
CA ASP A 80 -1.10 5.37 -25.99
C ASP A 80 -1.69 6.71 -25.48
N GLY A 81 -0.92 7.43 -24.66
CA GLY A 81 -1.30 8.74 -24.13
C GLY A 81 -2.20 8.73 -22.89
N SER A 82 -2.54 7.56 -22.34
CA SER A 82 -3.32 7.41 -21.12
C SER A 82 -2.57 6.63 -20.03
N GLU A 83 -2.80 6.96 -18.77
CA GLU A 83 -2.37 6.10 -17.65
C GLU A 83 -3.06 4.73 -17.74
N SER A 84 -2.33 3.67 -17.37
CA SER A 84 -2.82 2.29 -17.44
C SER A 84 -3.99 2.01 -16.49
N GLY A 85 -4.12 2.80 -15.41
CA GLY A 85 -5.08 2.60 -14.34
C GLY A 85 -4.81 1.32 -13.53
N THR A 86 -3.66 0.67 -13.72
CA THR A 86 -3.34 -0.62 -13.09
C THR A 86 -3.22 -0.46 -11.58
N SER A 87 -2.57 0.60 -11.11
CA SER A 87 -2.39 0.91 -9.69
C SER A 87 -3.74 0.95 -8.95
N PHE A 88 -4.72 1.65 -9.50
CA PHE A 88 -6.07 1.73 -8.95
C PHE A 88 -6.85 0.42 -9.07
N LYS A 89 -6.72 -0.32 -10.18
CA LYS A 89 -7.33 -1.65 -10.32
C LYS A 89 -6.82 -2.62 -9.26
N GLN A 90 -5.51 -2.60 -8.99
CA GLN A 90 -4.90 -3.41 -7.93
C GLN A 90 -5.41 -2.99 -6.55
N ALA A 91 -5.48 -1.68 -6.26
CA ALA A 91 -6.01 -1.19 -4.99
C ALA A 91 -7.48 -1.55 -4.76
N LEU A 92 -8.31 -1.43 -5.80
CA LEU A 92 -9.70 -1.87 -5.77
C LEU A 92 -9.82 -3.38 -5.62
N TYR A 93 -8.91 -4.16 -6.20
CA TYR A 93 -8.89 -5.61 -6.01
C TYR A 93 -8.63 -5.99 -4.55
N PHE A 94 -7.60 -5.41 -3.92
CA PHE A 94 -7.33 -5.63 -2.50
C PHE A 94 -8.56 -5.33 -1.63
N LYS A 95 -9.29 -4.26 -1.96
CA LYS A 95 -10.51 -3.87 -1.26
C LYS A 95 -11.68 -4.83 -1.48
N GLN A 96 -11.99 -5.10 -2.75
CA GLN A 96 -13.23 -5.76 -3.14
C GLN A 96 -13.14 -7.29 -3.15
N LYS A 97 -11.93 -7.83 -3.40
CA LYS A 97 -11.70 -9.27 -3.56
C LYS A 97 -10.91 -9.86 -2.41
N SER A 98 -9.85 -9.19 -1.95
CA SER A 98 -9.01 -9.68 -0.86
C SER A 98 -9.50 -9.26 0.54
N GLY A 99 -10.53 -8.41 0.62
CA GLY A 99 -11.20 -8.04 1.89
C GLY A 99 -10.42 -7.08 2.79
N LEU A 100 -9.40 -6.39 2.25
CA LEU A 100 -8.68 -5.36 3.00
C LEU A 100 -9.38 -4.00 2.90
N ASN A 101 -9.12 -3.10 3.84
CA ASN A 101 -9.51 -1.70 3.71
C ASN A 101 -8.42 -0.92 2.98
N ILE A 102 -8.78 0.00 2.09
CA ILE A 102 -7.87 1.10 1.71
C ILE A 102 -7.86 2.04 2.91
N HIS A 103 -6.84 1.91 3.76
CA HIS A 103 -6.73 2.67 4.99
C HIS A 103 -6.23 4.09 4.72
N ASP A 104 -5.24 4.22 3.84
CA ASP A 104 -4.67 5.50 3.42
C ASP A 104 -4.04 5.38 2.02
N THR A 105 -3.77 6.52 1.39
CA THR A 105 -2.99 6.61 0.15
C THR A 105 -1.92 7.66 0.33
N MET A 106 -0.68 7.20 0.54
CA MET A 106 0.48 8.09 0.66
C MET A 106 1.12 8.29 -0.71
N ILE A 107 1.81 9.41 -0.87
CA ILE A 107 2.54 9.77 -2.09
C ILE A 107 4.03 9.78 -1.78
N TRP A 108 4.79 8.89 -2.42
CA TRP A 108 6.24 8.93 -2.35
C TRP A 108 6.79 9.86 -3.42
N GLN A 109 7.33 11.01 -3.00
CA GLN A 109 8.01 11.93 -3.92
C GLN A 109 9.36 11.36 -4.36
N LYS A 110 9.53 11.20 -5.68
CA LYS A 110 10.79 10.72 -6.28
C LYS A 110 11.86 11.80 -6.18
N THR A 111 13.09 11.38 -5.92
CA THR A 111 14.28 12.24 -5.95
C THR A 111 14.77 12.56 -7.37
N PHE A 112 14.38 11.75 -8.36
CA PHE A 112 14.77 11.89 -9.76
C PHE A 112 13.56 11.84 -10.68
N LEU A 113 13.57 12.66 -11.74
CA LEU A 113 12.55 12.71 -12.76
C LEU A 113 13.07 12.11 -14.07
N LYS A 114 12.23 11.35 -14.78
CA LYS A 114 12.50 11.02 -16.19
C LYS A 114 12.50 12.30 -17.03
N TYR A 115 13.17 12.22 -18.19
CA TYR A 115 13.26 13.34 -19.13
C TYR A 115 11.89 13.97 -19.40
N PRO A 116 11.80 15.31 -19.44
CA PRO A 116 10.54 16.00 -19.50
C PRO A 116 9.74 15.67 -20.77
N GLU A 117 8.46 15.41 -20.58
CA GLU A 117 7.50 15.34 -21.68
C GLU A 117 6.84 16.70 -21.90
N LYS A 118 6.58 17.06 -23.16
CA LYS A 118 6.05 18.38 -23.51
C LYS A 118 4.53 18.51 -23.37
N ILE A 119 3.82 17.40 -23.18
CA ILE A 119 2.36 17.34 -23.25
C ILE A 119 1.70 16.98 -21.91
N ARG A 120 2.48 16.76 -20.84
CA ARG A 120 1.98 16.35 -19.52
C ARG A 120 2.99 16.59 -18.42
N TYR A 121 2.50 16.57 -17.17
CA TYR A 121 3.34 16.69 -15.99
C TYR A 121 4.34 15.53 -15.84
N HIS A 122 5.46 15.82 -15.18
CA HIS A 122 6.44 14.81 -14.85
C HIS A 122 5.89 13.83 -13.84
N ASN A 123 6.21 12.55 -14.04
CA ASN A 123 5.96 11.52 -13.05
C ASN A 123 6.95 11.69 -11.89
N SER A 124 6.58 12.54 -10.92
CA SER A 124 7.40 12.93 -9.77
C SER A 124 7.12 12.13 -8.51
N PHE A 125 6.24 11.14 -8.57
CA PHE A 125 5.85 10.37 -7.40
C PHE A 125 5.47 8.91 -7.72
N GLU A 126 5.29 8.11 -6.67
CA GLU A 126 4.63 6.80 -6.69
C GLU A 126 3.51 6.75 -5.67
N TYR A 127 2.44 6.02 -5.98
CA TYR A 127 1.42 5.71 -4.99
C TYR A 127 1.96 4.68 -4.00
N MET A 128 1.72 4.93 -2.72
CA MET A 128 1.87 3.96 -1.65
C MET A 128 0.47 3.71 -1.07
N PHE A 129 -0.24 2.72 -1.61
CA PHE A 129 -1.53 2.33 -1.04
C PHE A 129 -1.31 1.59 0.27
N VAL A 130 -1.88 2.11 1.34
CA VAL A 130 -1.83 1.50 2.67
C VAL A 130 -3.13 0.75 2.88
N PHE A 131 -3.05 -0.58 2.91
CA PHE A 131 -4.18 -1.44 3.21
C PHE A 131 -4.14 -1.91 4.66
N SER A 132 -5.30 -2.13 5.27
CA SER A 132 -5.40 -2.72 6.61
C SER A 132 -6.40 -3.86 6.65
N LYS A 133 -6.10 -4.91 7.43
CA LYS A 133 -7.05 -5.99 7.73
C LYS A 133 -7.89 -5.59 8.94
N GLY A 134 -9.02 -4.92 8.70
CA GLY A 134 -9.80 -4.28 9.77
C GLY A 134 -9.12 -3.02 10.30
N LYS A 135 -9.30 -2.72 11.59
CA LYS A 135 -8.70 -1.56 12.27
C LYS A 135 -7.22 -1.86 12.61
N PRO A 136 -6.25 -1.02 12.18
CA PRO A 136 -4.85 -1.21 12.54
C PRO A 136 -4.66 -1.37 14.06
N LYS A 137 -3.90 -2.39 14.47
CA LYS A 137 -3.65 -2.70 15.88
C LYS A 137 -2.56 -1.82 16.49
N THR A 138 -1.57 -1.45 15.68
CA THR A 138 -0.39 -0.69 16.10
C THR A 138 -0.32 0.58 15.28
N ILE A 139 -0.16 1.73 15.93
CA ILE A 139 -0.09 3.04 15.29
C ILE A 139 1.12 3.78 15.86
N ASN A 140 2.06 4.14 15.00
CA ASN A 140 3.24 4.95 15.33
C ASN A 140 3.36 6.06 14.28
N ILE A 141 2.49 7.07 14.36
CA ILE A 141 2.48 8.18 13.41
C ILE A 141 3.73 9.04 13.64
N ILE A 142 4.32 9.52 12.55
CA ILE A 142 5.42 10.49 12.61
C ILE A 142 4.81 11.86 12.91
N GLU A 143 5.11 12.39 14.09
CA GLU A 143 4.68 13.72 14.56
C GLU A 143 5.91 14.64 14.73
N ASP A 144 6.78 14.65 13.71
CA ASP A 144 8.09 15.30 13.75
C ASP A 144 8.07 16.81 13.46
N ARG A 145 6.89 17.37 13.17
CA ARG A 145 6.69 18.80 12.96
C ARG A 145 5.79 19.37 14.03
N GLN A 146 6.26 20.44 14.68
CA GLN A 146 5.42 21.21 15.58
C GLN A 146 4.24 21.81 14.80
N ASN A 147 3.04 21.63 15.34
CA ASN A 147 1.85 22.26 14.80
C ASN A 147 2.00 23.77 14.87
N PHE A 148 1.86 24.45 13.72
CA PHE A 148 1.89 25.92 13.65
C PHE A 148 0.81 26.57 14.53
N TRP A 149 -0.30 25.87 14.75
CA TRP A 149 -1.46 26.31 15.53
C TRP A 149 -1.58 25.61 16.89
N GLY A 150 -0.50 25.02 17.42
CA GLY A 150 -0.51 24.38 18.74
C GLY A 150 -0.95 25.37 19.83
N GLY A 151 -2.06 25.07 20.52
CA GLY A 151 -2.62 25.93 21.58
C GLY A 151 -3.52 27.07 21.09
N ALA A 152 -3.73 27.23 19.79
CA ALA A 152 -4.72 28.18 19.28
C ALA A 152 -6.15 27.66 19.52
N LEU A 153 -7.03 28.52 20.02
CA LEU A 153 -8.47 28.26 20.06
C LEU A 153 -9.00 28.29 18.63
N VAL A 154 -9.09 27.12 17.99
CA VAL A 154 -9.76 26.99 16.71
C VAL A 154 -11.27 27.04 16.98
N PRO A 155 -12.04 27.99 16.43
CA PRO A 155 -13.49 27.93 16.50
C PRO A 155 -13.91 26.67 15.74
N GLY A 156 -14.16 25.61 16.49
CA GLY A 156 -14.52 24.31 15.94
C GLY A 156 -15.80 24.50 15.13
N ARG A 157 -15.68 24.45 13.82
CA ARG A 157 -16.83 24.41 12.94
C ARG A 157 -16.75 23.12 12.14
N GLU A 158 -17.56 22.15 12.53
CA GLU A 158 -17.68 20.91 11.79
C GLU A 158 -18.55 21.18 10.56
N ARG A 159 -17.97 20.96 9.37
CA ARG A 159 -18.73 21.04 8.12
C ARG A 159 -19.50 19.76 7.93
N GLN A 160 -20.83 19.86 7.88
CA GLN A 160 -21.73 18.75 7.69
C GLN A 160 -21.76 18.32 6.21
N ALA A 161 -22.31 17.14 5.93
CA ALA A 161 -22.42 16.59 4.58
C ALA A 161 -23.24 17.48 3.62
N ASP A 162 -24.20 18.24 4.15
CA ASP A 162 -25.01 19.23 3.42
C ASP A 162 -24.30 20.57 3.19
N GLY A 163 -23.04 20.69 3.65
CA GLY A 163 -22.22 21.88 3.51
C GLY A 163 -22.42 22.94 4.59
N THR A 164 -23.36 22.75 5.52
CA THR A 164 -23.57 23.66 6.66
C THR A 164 -22.41 23.56 7.67
N LYS A 165 -22.23 24.60 8.48
CA LYS A 165 -21.22 24.65 9.54
C LYS A 165 -21.93 24.57 10.89
N LYS A 166 -21.65 23.52 11.66
CA LYS A 166 -22.10 23.38 13.05
C LYS A 166 -20.97 23.80 13.97
N GLU A 167 -21.25 24.60 14.99
CA GLU A 167 -20.27 24.85 16.04
C GLU A 167 -20.02 23.54 16.81
N ALA A 168 -18.74 23.17 16.92
CA ALA A 168 -18.27 21.94 17.55
C ALA A 168 -18.19 22.11 19.07
#